data_AF-A0A3R7HJM3-F1
#
_entry.id   AF-A0A3R7HJM3-F1
#
_cell.length_a   1.000
_cell.length_b   1.000
_cell.length_c   1.000
_cell.angle_alpha   90.00
_cell.angle_beta   90.00
_cell.angle_gamma   90.00
#
_symmetry.space_group_name_H-M   'P 1'
#
loop_
_entity.id
_entity.type
_entity.pdbx_description
1 polymer ?
#
loop_
_entity_poly.entity_id
_entity_poly.type
_entity_poly.pdbx_seq_one_letter_code
_entity_poly.pdbx_strand_id
1 'polypeptide(L)'
;MRSNLSLQSQTLLDTPAGRIPAELVLFYPSGALKKVFPLDGRLSGFWSWQNELKLAEELDLDTPAGNLSTKLISITFYERGAVKSLTMWPGQTTAIMTPYGETDVRKGIAFYENGAVRSFEPLRKTTLPTPLGMMVAYDNEPNGIHGDTNSVELSPDGLVTALSTIDNEVEVIFPDGNSVTFTPGVKNNVCGDERKVSTPMKLRFENSCVIIDESNFQILCFKKI
;
A
#
# COMPACT_ATOMS: atom_id res chain seq x y z
N MET A 1 19.42 4.22 22.63
CA MET A 1 20.04 3.36 21.60
C MET A 1 19.83 4.01 20.25
N ARG A 2 20.82 4.07 19.35
CA ARG A 2 20.62 4.64 18.00
C ARG A 2 19.59 3.77 17.26
N SER A 3 18.50 4.37 16.79
CA SER A 3 17.40 3.69 16.13
C SER A 3 17.61 3.48 14.62
N ASN A 4 18.68 4.03 14.07
CA ASN A 4 19.10 3.89 12.68
C ASN A 4 20.62 3.72 12.58
N LEU A 5 21.06 3.06 11.51
CA LEU A 5 22.46 2.80 11.20
C LEU A 5 22.65 2.93 9.68
N SER A 6 23.30 4.01 9.25
CA SER A 6 23.85 4.13 7.90
C SER A 6 25.14 3.32 7.81
N LEU A 7 25.22 2.45 6.81
CA LEU A 7 26.37 1.59 6.56
C LEU A 7 27.38 2.33 5.69
N GLN A 8 28.68 2.10 5.94
CA GLN A 8 29.75 2.80 5.21
C GLN A 8 29.76 2.42 3.73
N SER A 9 29.42 1.17 3.43
CA SER A 9 29.23 0.62 2.10
C SER A 9 28.01 -0.30 2.11
N GLN A 10 27.40 -0.51 0.95
CA GLN A 10 26.34 -1.50 0.82
C GLN A 10 26.85 -2.86 1.35
N THR A 11 26.11 -3.41 2.31
CA THR A 11 26.49 -4.63 3.02
C THR A 11 25.37 -5.63 2.90
N LEU A 12 25.70 -6.88 2.55
CA LEU A 12 24.74 -7.96 2.49
C LEU A 12 24.37 -8.38 3.91
N LEU A 13 23.08 -8.29 4.24
CA LEU A 13 22.54 -8.66 5.55
C LEU A 13 21.79 -9.98 5.45
N ASP A 14 22.04 -10.90 6.38
CA ASP A 14 21.13 -12.03 6.60
C ASP A 14 19.89 -11.52 7.33
N THR A 15 18.73 -11.58 6.67
CA THR A 15 17.43 -11.18 7.23
C THR A 15 16.47 -12.37 7.26
N PRO A 16 15.37 -12.29 8.03
CA PRO A 16 14.34 -13.32 8.00
C PRO A 16 13.71 -13.56 6.61
N ALA A 17 13.78 -12.59 5.70
CA ALA A 17 13.27 -12.69 4.34
C ALA A 17 14.36 -13.08 3.31
N GLY A 18 15.52 -13.52 3.77
CA GLY A 18 16.67 -13.85 2.93
C GLY A 18 17.79 -12.80 3.02
N ARG A 19 18.76 -12.92 2.10
CA ARG A 19 19.91 -12.03 2.06
C ARG A 19 19.58 -10.76 1.29
N ILE A 20 19.73 -9.63 1.95
CA ILE A 20 19.32 -8.33 1.38
C ILE A 20 20.50 -7.36 1.45
N PRO A 21 20.93 -6.77 0.32
CA PRO A 21 21.91 -5.69 0.37
C PRO A 21 21.30 -4.48 1.06
N ALA A 22 22.09 -3.77 1.86
CA ALA A 22 21.60 -2.63 2.62
C ALA A 22 22.63 -1.52 2.72
N GLU A 23 22.17 -0.28 2.64
CA GLU A 23 22.93 0.93 2.97
C GLU A 23 22.40 1.62 4.24
N LEU A 24 21.13 1.40 4.59
CA LEU A 24 20.51 1.93 5.79
C LEU A 24 19.63 0.89 6.46
N VAL A 25 19.77 0.77 7.78
CA VAL A 25 19.00 -0.15 8.62
C VAL A 25 18.39 0.59 9.80
N LEU A 26 17.15 0.27 10.14
CA LEU A 26 16.46 0.77 11.33
C LEU A 26 16.15 -0.39 12.27
N PHE A 27 16.13 -0.10 13.56
CA PHE A 27 15.88 -1.06 14.62
C PHE A 27 14.73 -0.63 15.53
N TYR A 28 14.06 -1.60 16.13
CA TYR A 28 13.18 -1.39 17.28
C TYR A 28 13.98 -1.04 18.54
N PRO A 29 13.36 -0.48 19.59
CA PRO A 29 14.03 -0.25 20.87
C PRO A 29 14.66 -1.49 21.50
N SER A 30 14.11 -2.68 21.21
CA SER A 30 14.65 -3.99 21.60
C SER A 30 15.96 -4.37 20.90
N GLY A 31 16.32 -3.66 19.82
CA GLY A 31 17.42 -4.03 18.93
C GLY A 31 17.01 -4.96 17.78
N ALA A 32 15.74 -5.39 17.72
CA ALA A 32 15.24 -6.18 16.59
C ALA A 32 15.24 -5.37 15.27
N LEU A 33 15.45 -6.04 14.15
CA LEU A 33 15.42 -5.44 12.82
C LEU A 33 14.03 -4.87 12.52
N LYS A 34 13.95 -3.59 12.16
CA LYS A 34 12.69 -2.92 11.82
C LYS A 34 12.55 -2.68 10.33
N LYS A 35 13.60 -2.15 9.70
CA LYS A 35 13.53 -1.76 8.28
C LYS A 35 14.90 -1.83 7.63
N VAL A 36 14.93 -2.32 6.40
CA VAL A 36 16.12 -2.39 5.55
C VAL A 36 15.88 -1.55 4.30
N PHE A 37 16.86 -0.74 3.94
CA PHE A 37 16.89 0.04 2.72
C PHE A 37 18.10 -0.41 1.88
N PRO A 38 17.88 -1.01 0.69
CA PRO A 38 18.95 -1.39 -0.21
C PRO A 38 19.84 -0.23 -0.65
N LEU A 39 19.25 0.96 -0.75
CA LEU A 39 19.91 2.22 -1.03
C LEU A 39 19.48 3.26 0.01
N ASP A 40 20.39 4.13 0.45
CA ASP A 40 20.10 5.14 1.47
C ASP A 40 19.47 6.44 0.92
N GLY A 41 19.28 6.52 -0.41
CA GLY A 41 18.47 7.55 -1.06
C GLY A 41 19.08 8.95 -0.98
N ARG A 42 20.40 9.09 -1.17
CA ARG A 42 21.12 10.38 -1.21
C ARG A 42 20.71 11.23 -2.42
N LEU A 43 19.52 11.81 -2.36
CA LEU A 43 19.04 12.77 -3.36
C LEU A 43 19.74 14.13 -3.21
N SER A 44 20.02 14.78 -4.34
CA SER A 44 20.60 16.13 -4.39
C SER A 44 20.09 16.88 -5.62
N GLY A 45 20.47 18.15 -5.78
CA GLY A 45 20.10 18.94 -6.98
C GLY A 45 20.56 18.31 -8.31
N PHE A 46 21.57 17.43 -8.28
CA PHE A 46 22.08 16.71 -9.46
C PHE A 46 21.74 15.20 -9.43
N TRP A 47 21.09 14.73 -8.37
CA TRP A 47 20.81 13.32 -8.13
C TRP A 47 19.32 13.09 -7.87
N SER A 48 18.62 12.66 -8.92
CA SER A 48 17.19 12.38 -8.87
C SER A 48 16.91 10.95 -8.41
N TRP A 49 15.66 10.67 -8.04
CA TRP A 49 15.19 9.31 -7.75
C TRP A 49 15.38 8.35 -8.93
N GLN A 50 15.42 8.85 -10.17
CA GLN A 50 15.68 8.04 -11.36
C GLN A 50 17.15 7.59 -11.42
N ASN A 51 18.07 8.39 -10.87
CA ASN A 51 19.47 8.00 -10.76
C ASN A 51 19.64 6.92 -9.69
N GLU A 52 18.99 7.07 -8.53
CA GLU A 52 18.92 6.00 -7.50
C GLU A 52 18.34 4.69 -8.05
N LEU A 53 17.23 4.75 -8.80
CA LEU A 53 16.62 3.56 -9.39
C LEU A 53 17.57 2.78 -10.32
N LYS A 54 18.52 3.47 -10.98
CA LYS A 54 19.52 2.80 -11.83
C LYS A 54 20.52 1.98 -11.01
N LEU A 55 20.76 2.37 -9.76
CA LEU A 55 21.61 1.62 -8.82
C LEU A 55 20.84 0.48 -8.13
N ALA A 56 19.51 0.58 -8.05
CA ALA A 56 18.72 -0.42 -7.36
C ALA A 56 18.83 -1.78 -8.07
N GLU A 57 19.14 -2.81 -7.30
CA GLU A 57 19.16 -4.19 -7.79
C GLU A 57 17.78 -4.81 -7.64
N GLU A 58 17.48 -5.76 -8.53
CA GLU A 58 16.31 -6.62 -8.37
C GLU A 58 16.58 -7.62 -7.24
N LEU A 59 15.60 -7.78 -6.35
CA LEU A 59 15.69 -8.68 -5.21
C LEU A 59 14.67 -9.79 -5.37
N ASP A 60 15.14 -11.03 -5.19
CA ASP A 60 14.29 -12.20 -5.07
C ASP A 60 13.97 -12.42 -3.59
N LEU A 61 12.71 -12.22 -3.23
CA LEU A 61 12.21 -12.41 -1.88
C LEU A 61 11.24 -13.57 -1.82
N ASP A 62 11.44 -14.46 -0.85
CA ASP A 62 10.42 -15.40 -0.44
C ASP A 62 9.43 -14.67 0.48
N THR A 63 8.18 -14.57 0.04
CA THR A 63 7.13 -13.88 0.80
C THR A 63 5.92 -14.78 0.97
N PRO A 64 5.09 -14.54 1.99
CA PRO A 64 3.85 -15.26 2.16
C PRO A 64 2.88 -15.21 0.97
N ALA A 65 3.01 -14.22 0.08
CA ALA A 65 2.19 -14.11 -1.14
C ALA A 65 2.86 -14.68 -2.41
N GLY A 66 3.97 -15.42 -2.23
CA GLY A 66 4.77 -16.01 -3.31
C GLY A 66 6.15 -15.38 -3.43
N ASN A 67 6.95 -15.93 -4.33
CA ASN A 67 8.27 -15.39 -4.68
C ASN A 67 8.11 -14.10 -5.46
N LEU A 68 8.69 -13.02 -4.95
CA LEU A 68 8.65 -11.72 -5.61
C LEU A 68 10.04 -11.38 -6.13
N SER A 69 10.12 -11.01 -7.40
CA SER A 69 11.33 -10.45 -8.01
C SER A 69 11.03 -9.01 -8.40
N THR A 70 11.63 -8.06 -7.69
CA THR A 70 11.40 -6.63 -7.94
C THR A 70 12.47 -5.73 -7.31
N LYS A 71 12.60 -4.48 -7.79
CA LYS A 71 13.44 -3.47 -7.14
C LYS A 71 12.71 -2.80 -5.99
N LEU A 72 13.30 -2.83 -4.80
CA LEU A 72 12.70 -2.30 -3.58
C LEU A 72 13.40 -1.04 -3.09
N ILE A 73 12.60 -0.07 -2.64
CA ILE A 73 13.05 1.05 -1.82
C ILE A 73 13.33 0.55 -0.40
N SER A 74 12.44 -0.30 0.14
CA SER A 74 12.61 -0.82 1.50
C SER A 74 11.79 -2.08 1.79
N ILE A 75 12.28 -2.85 2.77
CA ILE A 75 11.56 -3.95 3.43
C ILE A 75 11.38 -3.58 4.91
N THR A 76 10.16 -3.63 5.40
CA THR A 76 9.83 -3.45 6.83
C THR A 76 9.51 -4.79 7.45
N PHE A 77 9.95 -5.01 8.69
CA PHE A 77 9.72 -6.21 9.46
C PHE A 77 8.90 -5.91 10.72
N TYR A 78 8.13 -6.89 11.16
CA TYR A 78 7.62 -6.93 12.53
C TYR A 78 8.77 -7.21 13.51
N GLU A 79 8.57 -6.90 14.79
CA GLU A 79 9.61 -7.09 15.81
C GLU A 79 10.04 -8.55 15.98
N ARG A 80 9.17 -9.52 15.65
CA ARG A 80 9.50 -10.96 15.61
C ARG A 80 10.15 -11.43 14.31
N GLY A 81 10.37 -10.53 13.36
CA GLY A 81 11.09 -10.79 12.11
C GLY A 81 10.23 -11.14 10.91
N ALA A 82 8.91 -11.32 11.04
CA ALA A 82 8.04 -11.50 9.86
C ALA A 82 8.06 -10.26 8.96
N VAL A 83 7.98 -10.44 7.64
CA VAL A 83 7.87 -9.30 6.70
C VAL A 83 6.56 -8.57 6.96
N LYS A 84 6.64 -7.26 7.18
CA LYS A 84 5.49 -6.39 7.41
C LYS A 84 5.06 -5.70 6.12
N SER A 85 5.99 -5.16 5.35
CA SER A 85 5.69 -4.45 4.11
C SER A 85 6.89 -4.37 3.18
N LEU A 86 6.58 -4.26 1.90
CA LEU A 86 7.52 -4.01 0.81
C LEU A 86 7.15 -2.69 0.15
N THR A 87 8.13 -1.82 -0.06
CA THR A 87 7.96 -0.60 -0.85
C THR A 87 8.80 -0.73 -2.11
N MET A 88 8.15 -0.75 -3.26
CA MET A 88 8.75 -0.88 -4.59
C MET A 88 9.17 0.47 -5.14
N TRP A 89 10.20 0.48 -5.98
CA TRP A 89 10.55 1.66 -6.76
C TRP A 89 9.43 2.04 -7.74
N PRO A 90 9.28 3.32 -8.12
CA PRO A 90 8.31 3.74 -9.12
C PRO A 90 8.52 3.00 -10.45
N GLY A 91 7.41 2.55 -11.05
CA GLY A 91 7.41 1.77 -12.30
C GLY A 91 7.66 0.28 -12.13
N GLN A 92 8.03 -0.18 -10.93
CA GLN A 92 8.13 -1.60 -10.63
C GLN A 92 6.76 -2.21 -10.34
N THR A 93 6.60 -3.45 -10.79
CA THR A 93 5.39 -4.25 -10.60
C THR A 93 5.75 -5.69 -10.27
N THR A 94 4.86 -6.38 -9.59
CA THR A 94 4.99 -7.82 -9.34
C THR A 94 3.61 -8.44 -9.21
N ALA A 95 3.49 -9.75 -9.42
CA ALA A 95 2.25 -10.49 -9.21
C ALA A 95 2.26 -11.08 -7.79
N ILE A 96 1.12 -11.00 -7.10
CA ILE A 96 0.93 -11.62 -5.79
C ILE A 96 -0.29 -12.53 -5.79
N MET A 97 -0.26 -13.56 -4.96
CA MET A 97 -1.46 -14.34 -4.67
C MET A 97 -2.31 -13.64 -3.60
N THR A 98 -3.59 -13.42 -3.91
CA THR A 98 -4.57 -12.88 -2.98
C THR A 98 -5.72 -13.88 -2.78
N PRO A 99 -6.59 -13.68 -1.77
CA PRO A 99 -7.83 -14.44 -1.63
C PRO A 99 -8.76 -14.38 -2.85
N TYR A 100 -8.54 -13.41 -3.74
CA TYR A 100 -9.32 -13.19 -4.97
C TYR A 100 -8.59 -13.64 -6.24
N GLY A 101 -7.48 -14.38 -6.09
CA GLY A 101 -6.65 -14.86 -7.18
C GLY A 101 -5.36 -14.04 -7.34
N GLU A 102 -4.63 -14.34 -8.41
CA GLU A 102 -3.41 -13.63 -8.76
C GLU A 102 -3.73 -12.17 -9.13
N THR A 103 -2.92 -11.22 -8.66
CA THR A 103 -3.12 -9.80 -8.90
C THR A 103 -1.78 -9.10 -9.11
N ASP A 104 -1.70 -8.30 -10.18
CA ASP A 104 -0.57 -7.40 -10.42
C ASP A 104 -0.66 -6.18 -9.50
N VAL A 105 0.45 -5.90 -8.83
CA VAL A 105 0.57 -4.82 -7.86
C VAL A 105 1.75 -3.92 -8.20
N ARG A 106 1.70 -2.69 -7.70
CA ARG A 106 2.73 -1.64 -7.85
C ARG A 106 2.96 -0.97 -6.50
N LYS A 107 4.00 -0.16 -6.35
CA LYS A 107 4.30 0.68 -5.15
C LYS A 107 4.47 -0.05 -3.82
N GLY A 108 3.53 -0.87 -3.36
CA GLY A 108 3.70 -1.60 -2.12
C GLY A 108 2.69 -2.71 -1.85
N ILE A 109 3.14 -3.60 -0.97
CA ILE A 109 2.38 -4.73 -0.43
C ILE A 109 2.66 -4.76 1.08
N ALA A 110 1.66 -5.10 1.88
CA ALA A 110 1.84 -5.34 3.29
C ALA A 110 1.17 -6.63 3.72
N PHE A 111 1.71 -7.20 4.79
CA PHE A 111 1.29 -8.46 5.37
C PHE A 111 0.89 -8.26 6.82
N TYR A 112 0.06 -9.17 7.31
CA TYR A 112 -0.06 -9.47 8.72
C TYR A 112 1.11 -10.33 9.16
N GLU A 113 1.37 -10.39 10.47
CA GLU A 113 2.47 -11.19 11.02
C GLU A 113 2.31 -12.70 10.77
N ASN A 114 1.08 -13.18 10.55
CA ASN A 114 0.77 -14.56 10.15
C ASN A 114 1.01 -14.82 8.64
N GLY A 115 1.44 -13.80 7.88
CA GLY A 115 1.70 -13.88 6.45
C GLY A 115 0.50 -13.57 5.54
N ALA A 116 -0.73 -13.44 6.06
CA ALA A 116 -1.86 -13.05 5.22
C ALA A 116 -1.62 -11.65 4.60
N VAL A 117 -2.01 -11.46 3.34
CA VAL A 117 -1.95 -10.14 2.69
C VAL A 117 -2.86 -9.18 3.44
N ARG A 118 -2.28 -8.09 3.96
CA ARG A 118 -2.98 -7.05 4.71
C ARG A 118 -3.39 -5.88 3.82
N SER A 119 -2.55 -5.50 2.87
CA SER A 119 -2.89 -4.45 1.91
C SER A 119 -2.03 -4.55 0.67
N PHE A 120 -2.55 -4.11 -0.47
CA PHE A 120 -1.78 -4.04 -1.71
C PHE A 120 -2.27 -2.88 -2.58
N GLU A 121 -1.38 -2.35 -3.40
CA GLU A 121 -1.69 -1.26 -4.32
C GLU A 121 -1.87 -1.85 -5.74
N PRO A 122 -3.11 -1.93 -6.24
CA PRO A 122 -3.38 -2.53 -7.55
C PRO A 122 -2.64 -1.79 -8.67
N LEU A 123 -2.09 -2.55 -9.63
CA LEU A 123 -1.53 -1.96 -10.84
C LEU A 123 -2.63 -1.34 -11.73
N ARG A 124 -3.80 -1.97 -11.74
CA ARG A 124 -4.95 -1.62 -12.59
C ARG A 124 -6.22 -1.64 -11.75
N LYS A 125 -7.32 -1.17 -12.35
CA LYS A 125 -8.66 -1.30 -11.79
C LYS A 125 -8.97 -2.76 -11.47
N THR A 126 -9.22 -3.06 -10.20
CA THR A 126 -9.49 -4.42 -9.73
C THR A 126 -10.90 -4.47 -9.14
N THR A 127 -11.75 -5.35 -9.65
CA THR A 127 -13.11 -5.53 -9.14
C THR A 127 -13.09 -6.51 -7.98
N LEU A 128 -13.55 -6.09 -6.80
CA LEU A 128 -13.48 -6.86 -5.56
C LEU A 128 -14.86 -6.94 -4.88
N PRO A 129 -15.18 -8.06 -4.21
CA PRO A 129 -16.37 -8.17 -3.40
C PRO A 129 -16.21 -7.36 -2.10
N THR A 130 -17.21 -6.55 -1.77
CA THR A 130 -17.27 -5.73 -0.55
C THR A 130 -18.62 -5.92 0.14
N PRO A 131 -18.77 -5.42 1.39
CA PRO A 131 -20.08 -5.36 2.04
C PRO A 131 -21.15 -4.56 1.26
N LEU A 132 -20.76 -3.66 0.36
CA LEU A 132 -21.65 -2.89 -0.52
C LEU A 132 -21.89 -3.56 -1.88
N GLY A 133 -21.38 -4.78 -2.10
CA GLY A 133 -21.39 -5.47 -3.39
C GLY A 133 -20.04 -5.37 -4.11
N MET A 134 -20.04 -5.63 -5.42
CA MET A 134 -18.82 -5.57 -6.22
C MET A 134 -18.40 -4.12 -6.44
N MET A 135 -17.15 -3.77 -6.11
CA MET A 135 -16.59 -2.43 -6.29
C MET A 135 -15.26 -2.49 -7.02
N VAL A 136 -14.90 -1.42 -7.71
CA VAL A 136 -13.63 -1.25 -8.42
C VAL A 136 -12.66 -0.49 -7.53
N ALA A 137 -11.60 -1.17 -7.11
CA ALA A 137 -10.51 -0.58 -6.36
C ALA A 137 -9.43 -0.05 -7.32
N TYR A 138 -9.15 1.25 -7.22
CA TYR A 138 -8.06 1.93 -7.91
C TYR A 138 -7.84 3.35 -7.36
N ASP A 139 -6.58 3.69 -7.13
CA ASP A 139 -6.13 5.05 -6.87
C ASP A 139 -5.24 5.51 -8.04
N ASN A 140 -5.51 6.66 -8.63
CA ASN A 140 -4.69 7.20 -9.72
C ASN A 140 -3.43 7.91 -9.24
N GLU A 141 -3.37 8.32 -7.96
CA GLU A 141 -2.24 8.98 -7.32
C GLU A 141 -1.89 8.40 -5.93
N PRO A 142 -1.63 7.08 -5.82
CA PRO A 142 -1.45 6.46 -4.51
C PRO A 142 -0.19 6.98 -3.81
N ASN A 143 -0.17 6.94 -2.49
CA ASN A 143 1.02 7.27 -1.72
C ASN A 143 2.19 6.35 -2.11
N GLY A 144 3.31 6.92 -2.55
CA GLY A 144 4.52 6.19 -2.93
C GLY A 144 5.62 6.17 -1.87
N ILE A 145 5.38 6.74 -0.68
CA ILE A 145 6.38 6.89 0.38
C ILE A 145 6.62 5.55 1.10
N HIS A 146 5.57 4.75 1.28
CA HIS A 146 5.65 3.46 1.96
C HIS A 146 4.61 2.49 1.41
N GLY A 147 4.91 1.20 1.47
CA GLY A 147 3.98 0.11 1.14
C GLY A 147 3.06 -0.35 2.27
N ASP A 148 3.06 0.33 3.43
CA ASP A 148 2.33 -0.10 4.64
C ASP A 148 0.80 0.02 4.52
N THR A 149 0.31 0.97 3.73
CA THR A 149 -1.12 1.27 3.52
C THR A 149 -1.31 1.56 2.04
N ASN A 150 -2.24 0.85 1.42
CA ASN A 150 -2.46 0.86 -0.02
C ASN A 150 -3.94 0.99 -0.34
N SER A 151 -4.29 1.08 -1.62
CA SER A 151 -5.68 1.24 -2.07
C SER A 151 -6.60 0.07 -1.78
N VAL A 152 -6.09 -1.11 -1.46
CA VAL A 152 -6.88 -2.25 -0.98
C VAL A 152 -6.32 -2.68 0.36
N GLU A 153 -7.19 -2.76 1.37
CA GLU A 153 -6.88 -3.31 2.69
C GLU A 153 -7.80 -4.52 2.95
N LEU A 154 -7.22 -5.59 3.47
CA LEU A 154 -7.88 -6.85 3.74
C LEU A 154 -7.83 -7.18 5.23
N SER A 155 -8.79 -7.95 5.72
CA SER A 155 -8.73 -8.61 7.02
C SER A 155 -7.77 -9.82 6.98
N PRO A 156 -7.39 -10.41 8.14
CA PRO A 156 -6.61 -11.65 8.16
C PRO A 156 -7.28 -12.83 7.43
N ASP A 157 -8.62 -12.82 7.34
CA ASP A 157 -9.42 -13.81 6.62
C ASP A 157 -9.59 -13.47 5.13
N GLY A 158 -9.00 -12.36 4.67
CA GLY A 158 -8.99 -11.97 3.28
C GLY A 158 -10.20 -11.15 2.82
N LEU A 159 -11.05 -10.67 3.73
CA LEU A 159 -12.19 -9.80 3.39
C LEU A 159 -11.73 -8.36 3.16
N VAL A 160 -12.27 -7.65 2.16
CA VAL A 160 -11.98 -6.22 1.98
C VAL A 160 -12.47 -5.40 3.18
N THR A 161 -11.55 -4.75 3.88
CA THR A 161 -11.81 -3.86 5.02
C THR A 161 -11.68 -2.39 4.65
N ALA A 162 -10.93 -2.06 3.60
CA ALA A 162 -10.96 -0.73 3.00
C ALA A 162 -10.59 -0.79 1.52
N LEU A 163 -11.10 0.18 0.75
CA LEU A 163 -10.66 0.39 -0.62
C LEU A 163 -10.69 1.86 -1.03
N SER A 164 -9.84 2.24 -1.98
CA SER A 164 -9.93 3.51 -2.71
C SER A 164 -10.55 3.29 -4.09
N THR A 165 -11.46 4.15 -4.51
CA THR A 165 -12.11 4.08 -5.84
C THR A 165 -12.20 5.44 -6.52
N ILE A 166 -12.05 5.46 -7.83
CA ILE A 166 -12.37 6.60 -8.71
C ILE A 166 -13.54 6.31 -9.66
N ASP A 167 -14.17 5.14 -9.53
CA ASP A 167 -15.15 4.61 -10.48
C ASP A 167 -16.53 4.41 -9.86
N ASN A 168 -16.60 4.21 -8.54
CA ASN A 168 -17.85 3.93 -7.85
C ASN A 168 -18.34 5.15 -7.08
N GLU A 169 -19.66 5.32 -7.09
CA GLU A 169 -20.41 6.19 -6.19
C GLU A 169 -21.09 5.34 -5.12
N VAL A 170 -21.37 5.92 -3.95
CA VAL A 170 -22.10 5.27 -2.87
C VAL A 170 -23.34 6.09 -2.55
N GLU A 171 -24.52 5.52 -2.77
CA GLU A 171 -25.79 6.13 -2.37
C GLU A 171 -26.24 5.58 -1.02
N VAL A 172 -26.68 6.49 -0.14
CA VAL A 172 -27.22 6.20 1.18
C VAL A 172 -28.66 6.65 1.21
N ILE A 173 -29.58 5.70 1.37
CA ILE A 173 -31.02 5.97 1.46
C ILE A 173 -31.43 5.89 2.94
N PHE A 174 -31.98 6.99 3.45
CA PHE A 174 -32.46 7.10 4.82
C PHE A 174 -33.88 6.53 4.96
N PRO A 175 -34.32 6.17 6.19
CA PRO A 175 -35.66 5.60 6.41
C PRO A 175 -36.83 6.51 5.99
N ASP A 176 -36.59 7.83 5.90
CA ASP A 176 -37.57 8.81 5.44
C ASP A 176 -37.65 8.93 3.91
N GLY A 177 -36.84 8.15 3.17
CA GLY A 177 -36.76 8.14 1.72
C GLY A 177 -35.80 9.18 1.13
N ASN A 178 -35.17 10.03 1.94
CA ASN A 178 -34.12 10.93 1.47
C ASN A 178 -32.86 10.13 1.10
N SER A 179 -32.06 10.63 0.17
CA SER A 179 -30.76 10.03 -0.14
C SER A 179 -29.62 11.03 -0.25
N VAL A 180 -28.41 10.54 0.01
CA VAL A 180 -27.14 11.25 -0.18
C VAL A 180 -26.21 10.36 -1.00
N THR A 181 -25.63 10.92 -2.05
CA THR A 181 -24.65 10.23 -2.91
C THR A 181 -23.25 10.78 -2.66
N PHE A 182 -22.33 9.88 -2.39
CA PHE A 182 -20.90 10.12 -2.24
C PHE A 182 -20.19 9.71 -3.53
N THR A 183 -19.29 10.56 -4.02
CA THR A 183 -18.64 10.35 -5.31
C THR A 183 -17.15 10.68 -5.21
N PRO A 184 -16.30 10.06 -6.06
CA PRO A 184 -14.90 10.44 -6.14
C PRO A 184 -14.75 11.94 -6.40
N GLY A 185 -13.84 12.58 -5.66
CA GLY A 185 -13.60 14.01 -5.77
C GLY A 185 -12.97 14.41 -7.10
N VAL A 186 -12.85 15.71 -7.34
CA VAL A 186 -12.21 16.26 -8.54
C VAL A 186 -11.33 17.44 -8.15
N LYS A 187 -10.07 17.42 -8.58
CA LYS A 187 -9.11 18.52 -8.35
C LYS A 187 -8.46 18.98 -9.66
N ASN A 188 -7.93 20.19 -9.66
CA ASN A 188 -7.13 20.67 -10.79
C ASN A 188 -5.79 19.94 -10.85
N ASN A 189 -5.29 19.67 -12.05
CA ASN A 189 -3.94 19.17 -12.23
C ASN A 189 -2.92 20.23 -11.77
N VAL A 190 -1.91 19.80 -11.01
CA VAL A 190 -0.85 20.66 -10.47
C VAL A 190 0.03 21.24 -11.60
N CYS A 191 0.10 20.57 -12.75
CA CYS A 191 0.94 20.99 -13.89
C CYS A 191 0.32 22.09 -14.78
N GLY A 192 -0.77 22.73 -14.39
CA GLY A 192 -1.30 23.93 -15.08
C GLY A 192 -2.16 23.66 -16.33
N ASP A 193 -2.31 22.41 -16.75
CA ASP A 193 -3.34 22.05 -17.72
C ASP A 193 -4.73 22.15 -17.06
N GLU A 194 -5.72 22.73 -17.74
CA GLU A 194 -7.15 22.77 -17.33
C GLU A 194 -7.80 21.37 -17.17
N ARG A 195 -7.01 20.30 -17.21
CA ARG A 195 -7.44 18.93 -17.00
C ARG A 195 -7.71 18.71 -15.52
N LYS A 196 -8.98 18.46 -15.21
CA LYS A 196 -9.42 17.96 -13.92
C LYS A 196 -8.97 16.51 -13.74
N VAL A 197 -8.50 16.17 -12.55
CA VAL A 197 -8.07 14.82 -12.16
C VAL A 197 -8.98 14.32 -11.04
N SER A 198 -9.47 13.09 -11.17
CA SER A 198 -10.25 12.44 -10.11
C SER A 198 -9.40 12.27 -8.86
N THR A 199 -9.97 12.52 -7.70
CA THR A 199 -9.40 12.20 -6.40
C THR A 199 -10.15 10.99 -5.86
N PRO A 200 -9.47 9.89 -5.49
CA PRO A 200 -10.14 8.68 -5.02
C PRO A 200 -10.97 8.95 -3.76
N MET A 201 -12.16 8.36 -3.73
CA MET A 201 -12.96 8.21 -2.51
C MET A 201 -12.45 6.98 -1.76
N LYS A 202 -12.15 7.12 -0.47
CA LYS A 202 -11.75 6.00 0.37
C LYS A 202 -12.92 5.50 1.22
N LEU A 203 -13.15 4.21 1.14
CA LEU A 203 -14.17 3.49 1.90
C LEU A 203 -13.50 2.57 2.90
N ARG A 204 -14.08 2.49 4.10
CA ARG A 204 -13.67 1.52 5.12
C ARG A 204 -14.90 0.84 5.71
N PHE A 205 -14.77 -0.46 5.92
CA PHE A 205 -15.81 -1.36 6.37
C PHE A 205 -15.44 -1.87 7.75
N GLU A 206 -16.19 -1.45 8.76
CA GLU A 206 -15.97 -1.85 10.14
C GLU A 206 -17.30 -2.27 10.77
N ASN A 207 -17.37 -3.50 11.24
CA ASN A 207 -18.59 -4.08 11.80
C ASN A 207 -19.75 -4.00 10.80
N SER A 208 -20.78 -3.21 11.12
CA SER A 208 -21.91 -2.92 10.24
C SER A 208 -21.92 -1.46 9.78
N CYS A 209 -20.76 -0.79 9.80
CA CYS A 209 -20.60 0.59 9.39
C CYS A 209 -19.72 0.70 8.13
N VAL A 210 -20.08 1.67 7.29
CA VAL A 210 -19.25 2.16 6.19
C VAL A 210 -18.77 3.55 6.58
N ILE A 211 -17.46 3.75 6.53
CA ILE A 211 -16.82 5.03 6.76
C ILE A 211 -16.33 5.54 5.40
N ILE A 212 -16.76 6.74 5.04
CA ILE A 212 -16.40 7.38 3.77
C ILE A 212 -15.52 8.57 4.11
N ASP A 213 -14.27 8.52 3.65
CA ASP A 213 -13.29 9.58 3.82
C ASP A 213 -13.34 10.51 2.60
N GLU A 214 -14.16 11.55 2.72
CA GLU A 214 -14.08 12.76 1.91
C GLU A 214 -13.50 13.91 2.75
N SER A 215 -13.29 15.08 2.17
CA SER A 215 -12.87 16.32 2.85
C SER A 215 -13.64 16.63 4.16
N ASN A 216 -14.81 16.02 4.36
CA ASN A 216 -15.55 15.92 5.62
C ASN A 216 -15.84 14.44 5.94
N PHE A 217 -15.07 13.84 6.85
CA PHE A 217 -15.27 12.46 7.33
C PHE A 217 -16.75 12.18 7.65
N GLN A 218 -17.32 11.12 7.05
CA GLN A 218 -18.66 10.64 7.40
C GLN A 218 -18.65 9.17 7.83
N ILE A 219 -19.37 8.87 8.92
CA ILE A 219 -19.54 7.52 9.46
C ILE A 219 -21.01 7.15 9.31
N LEU A 220 -21.28 6.05 8.61
CA LEU A 220 -22.62 5.55 8.37
C LEU A 220 -22.73 4.14 8.93
N CYS A 221 -23.53 3.97 9.98
CA CYS A 221 -23.74 2.67 10.61
C CYS A 221 -25.11 2.12 10.26
N PHE A 222 -25.12 0.88 9.77
CA PHE A 222 -26.33 0.16 9.40
C PHE A 222 -26.56 -0.98 10.39
N LYS A 223 -27.82 -1.31 10.67
CA LYS A 223 -28.15 -2.62 11.24
C LYS A 223 -28.50 -3.54 10.07
N LYS A 224 -27.77 -4.65 9.94
CA LYS A 224 -28.18 -5.72 9.03
C LYS A 224 -29.55 -6.22 9.53
N ILE A 225 -30.60 -5.99 8.72
CA ILE A 225 -31.95 -6.49 8.97
C ILE A 225 -31.97 -8.00 8.71
#